data_AF-A0A497BIG9-F1
#
_entry.id   AF-A0A497BIG9-F1
#
_cell.length_a   1.000
_cell.length_b   1.000
_cell.length_c   1.000
_cell.angle_alpha   90.00
_cell.angle_beta   90.00
_cell.angle_gamma   90.00
#
_symmetry.space_group_name_H-M   'P 1'
#
loop_
_entity.id
_entity.type
_entity.pdbx_description
1 polymer ?
#
loop_
_entity_poly.entity_id
_entity_poly.type
_entity_poly.pdbx_seq_one_letter_code
_entity_poly.pdbx_strand_id
1 'polypeptide(L)'
;MKKWWIVSVLLVAMSLPMVGCATLGGGGGGWQDNVPKLKAGINMFSKLATRIALTEAKMPAEDVELVKGYLVALRDLLAVPGQPDFTGARALVGVKLPQKYQVYGLTIIDVIERYLNSADLNITEDQELIVALVSSAIDGALAAVEEFAG
;
A
#
# COMPACT_ATOMS: atom_id res chain seq x y z
N MET A 1 -32.15 22.09 -27.23
CA MET A 1 -32.32 22.24 -25.77
C MET A 1 -32.62 20.89 -25.13
N LYS A 2 -31.61 20.00 -24.99
CA LYS A 2 -31.81 18.61 -24.51
C LYS A 2 -30.58 18.00 -23.81
N LYS A 3 -29.59 18.83 -23.44
CA LYS A 3 -28.32 18.36 -22.84
C LYS A 3 -28.12 18.76 -21.37
N TRP A 4 -29.05 19.49 -20.77
CA TRP A 4 -28.92 19.97 -19.38
C TRP A 4 -29.42 18.99 -18.32
N TRP A 5 -30.25 18.02 -18.68
CA TRP A 5 -30.81 17.07 -17.69
C TRP A 5 -29.84 15.96 -17.28
N ILE A 6 -28.82 15.64 -18.10
CA ILE A 6 -27.87 14.56 -17.82
C ILE A 6 -26.82 15.01 -16.78
N VAL A 7 -26.47 16.29 -16.77
CA VAL A 7 -25.45 16.83 -15.84
C VAL A 7 -25.99 16.87 -14.41
N SER A 8 -27.30 17.10 -14.22
CA SER A 8 -27.92 17.10 -12.89
C SER A 8 -28.03 15.71 -12.26
N VAL A 9 -28.14 14.64 -13.05
CA VAL A 9 -28.20 13.25 -12.52
C VAL A 9 -26.82 12.76 -12.06
N LEU A 10 -25.74 13.20 -12.71
CA LEU A 10 -24.37 12.86 -12.31
C LEU A 10 -23.90 13.61 -11.06
N LEU A 11 -24.40 14.83 -10.80
CA LEU A 11 -24.04 15.62 -9.61
C LEU A 11 -24.71 15.11 -8.33
N VAL A 12 -25.91 14.51 -8.40
CA VAL A 12 -26.57 13.93 -7.21
C VAL A 12 -25.87 12.64 -6.77
N ALA A 13 -25.30 11.87 -7.70
CA ALA A 13 -24.55 10.63 -7.41
C ALA A 13 -23.22 10.87 -6.66
N MET A 14 -22.67 12.10 -6.68
CA MET A 14 -21.46 12.45 -5.91
C MET A 14 -21.76 13.05 -4.53
N SER A 15 -23.04 13.14 -4.14
CA SER A 15 -23.47 13.78 -2.89
C SER A 15 -24.25 12.86 -1.95
N LEU A 16 -24.33 11.55 -2.26
CA LEU A 16 -24.87 10.58 -1.32
C LEU A 16 -23.81 10.25 -0.26
N PRO A 17 -24.02 10.61 1.01
CA PRO A 17 -23.22 10.03 2.07
C PRO A 17 -23.52 8.53 2.08
N MET A 18 -22.48 7.69 2.10
CA MET A 18 -22.60 6.26 2.38
C MET A 18 -23.06 6.08 3.83
N VAL A 19 -24.31 6.41 4.13
CA VAL A 19 -24.99 6.02 5.36
C VAL A 19 -25.74 4.74 5.04
N GLY A 20 -24.98 3.65 5.03
CA GLY A 20 -25.48 2.31 5.28
C GLY A 20 -25.15 1.95 6.72
N CYS A 21 -26.08 2.23 7.63
CA CYS A 21 -26.05 1.77 9.02
C CYS A 21 -25.91 0.24 9.09
N ALA A 22 -24.86 -0.23 9.77
CA ALA A 22 -24.94 -1.43 10.60
C ALA A 22 -24.09 -1.20 11.86
N THR A 23 -24.80 -0.96 12.96
CA THR A 23 -24.39 -1.10 14.36
C THR A 23 -23.18 -0.31 14.86
N LEU A 24 -23.45 0.92 15.34
CA LEU A 24 -22.84 1.40 16.58
C LEU A 24 -23.43 0.56 17.74
N GLY A 25 -22.77 -0.54 18.06
CA GLY A 25 -22.96 -1.32 19.28
C GLY A 25 -21.65 -1.32 20.03
N GLY A 26 -21.61 -0.61 21.16
CA GLY A 26 -20.42 -0.53 22.01
C GLY A 26 -19.99 -1.90 22.54
N GLY A 27 -18.67 -2.08 22.63
CA GLY A 27 -18.05 -3.26 23.21
C GLY A 27 -16.60 -3.30 22.76
N GLY A 28 -15.67 -3.01 23.67
CA GLY A 28 -14.24 -2.94 23.39
C GLY A 28 -13.70 -4.22 22.77
N GLY A 29 -13.42 -4.17 21.47
CA GLY A 29 -12.38 -4.97 20.85
C GLY A 29 -11.13 -4.10 20.80
N GLY A 30 -10.05 -4.54 21.44
CA GLY A 30 -8.77 -3.83 21.34
C GLY A 30 -8.36 -3.70 19.86
N TRP A 31 -7.47 -2.76 19.55
CA TRP A 31 -6.86 -2.62 18.22
C TRP A 31 -6.38 -3.98 17.63
N GLN A 32 -6.05 -4.92 18.51
CA GLN A 32 -5.74 -6.33 18.25
C GLN A 32 -6.76 -7.06 17.34
N ASP A 33 -8.05 -6.78 17.46
CA ASP A 33 -9.09 -7.42 16.62
C ASP A 33 -9.10 -6.90 15.18
N ASN A 34 -8.50 -5.73 14.94
CA ASN A 34 -8.41 -5.11 13.62
C ASN A 34 -7.07 -5.37 12.92
N VAL A 35 -6.03 -5.81 13.65
CA VAL A 35 -4.70 -6.09 13.08
C VAL A 35 -4.74 -7.09 11.92
N PRO A 36 -5.44 -8.25 12.00
CA PRO A 36 -5.49 -9.19 10.90
C PRO A 36 -6.11 -8.57 9.64
N LYS A 37 -7.15 -7.74 9.80
CA LYS A 37 -7.82 -7.05 8.69
C LYS A 37 -6.92 -5.98 8.07
N LEU A 38 -6.23 -5.20 8.89
CA LEU A 38 -5.30 -4.17 8.41
C LEU A 38 -4.12 -4.79 7.64
N LYS A 39 -3.57 -5.90 8.15
CA LYS A 39 -2.52 -6.67 7.46
C LYS A 39 -3.02 -7.23 6.13
N ALA A 40 -4.18 -7.88 6.12
CA ALA A 40 -4.76 -8.41 4.89
C ALA A 40 -5.03 -7.30 3.85
N GLY A 41 -5.52 -6.14 4.30
CA GLY A 41 -5.78 -4.98 3.45
C GLY A 41 -4.51 -4.45 2.80
N ILE A 42 -3.49 -4.09 3.59
CA ILE A 42 -2.24 -3.54 3.05
C ILE A 42 -1.51 -4.55 2.16
N ASN A 43 -1.52 -5.84 2.52
CA ASN A 43 -0.97 -6.90 1.68
C ASN A 43 -1.63 -6.93 0.30
N MET A 44 -2.96 -6.94 0.26
CA MET A 44 -3.72 -6.96 -1.00
C MET A 44 -3.46 -5.70 -1.83
N PHE A 45 -3.46 -4.51 -1.22
CA PHE A 45 -3.20 -3.26 -1.94
C PHE A 45 -1.79 -3.20 -2.52
N SER A 46 -0.78 -3.55 -1.73
CA SER A 46 0.60 -3.60 -2.22
C SER A 46 0.78 -4.63 -3.32
N LYS A 47 0.16 -5.82 -3.18
CA LYS A 47 0.18 -6.84 -4.23
C LYS A 47 -0.42 -6.33 -5.55
N LEU A 48 -1.58 -5.68 -5.49
CA LEU A 48 -2.24 -5.11 -6.67
C LEU A 48 -1.43 -3.96 -7.29
N ALA A 49 -0.92 -3.05 -6.47
CA ALA A 49 -0.09 -1.95 -6.93
C ALA A 49 1.17 -2.45 -7.64
N THR A 50 1.83 -3.47 -7.09
CA THR A 50 2.98 -4.13 -7.73
C THR A 50 2.60 -4.75 -9.07
N ARG A 51 1.52 -5.53 -9.14
CA ARG A 51 1.07 -6.14 -10.41
C ARG A 51 0.85 -5.09 -11.50
N ILE A 52 0.17 -4.00 -11.16
CA ILE A 52 -0.10 -2.91 -12.10
C ILE A 52 1.22 -2.27 -12.53
N ALA A 53 2.04 -1.84 -11.58
CA ALA A 53 3.29 -1.13 -11.87
C ALA A 53 4.29 -1.98 -12.67
N LEU A 54 4.41 -3.28 -12.38
CA LEU A 54 5.30 -4.18 -13.14
C LEU A 54 4.76 -4.51 -14.53
N THR A 55 3.44 -4.63 -14.68
CA THR A 55 2.79 -4.77 -16.00
C THR A 55 3.07 -3.55 -16.87
N GLU A 56 2.86 -2.35 -16.32
CA GLU A 56 3.11 -1.09 -17.01
C GLU A 56 4.59 -0.89 -17.34
N ALA A 57 5.49 -1.29 -16.42
CA ALA A 57 6.93 -1.27 -16.65
C ALA A 57 7.41 -2.35 -17.64
N LYS A 58 6.54 -3.28 -18.04
CA LYS A 58 6.85 -4.44 -18.90
C LYS A 58 8.07 -5.21 -18.39
N MET A 59 8.06 -5.53 -17.10
CA MET A 59 9.19 -6.20 -16.45
C MET A 59 9.48 -7.56 -17.12
N PRO A 60 10.72 -7.80 -17.60
CA PRO A 60 11.15 -9.11 -18.05
C PRO A 60 11.46 -10.02 -16.85
N ALA A 61 11.33 -11.34 -17.04
CA ALA A 61 11.52 -12.31 -15.96
C ALA A 61 12.94 -12.27 -15.35
N GLU A 62 13.97 -11.91 -16.13
CA GLU A 62 15.34 -11.77 -15.64
C GLU A 62 15.52 -10.67 -14.57
N ASP A 63 14.63 -9.67 -14.52
CA ASP A 63 14.73 -8.54 -13.59
C ASP A 63 14.02 -8.81 -12.24
N VAL A 64 13.39 -9.98 -12.07
CA VAL A 64 12.67 -10.38 -10.85
C VAL A 64 13.57 -10.29 -9.61
N GLU A 65 14.77 -10.86 -9.68
CA GLU A 65 15.68 -10.92 -8.53
C GLU A 65 16.18 -9.53 -8.10
N LEU A 66 16.35 -8.62 -9.07
CA LEU A 66 16.66 -7.22 -8.80
C LEU A 66 15.53 -6.55 -8.01
N VAL A 67 14.29 -6.75 -8.43
CA VAL A 67 13.11 -6.17 -7.78
C VAL A 67 12.87 -6.78 -6.39
N LYS A 68 13.07 -8.09 -6.23
CA LYS A 68 13.03 -8.75 -4.92
C LYS A 68 14.09 -8.19 -3.97
N GLY A 69 15.33 -8.07 -4.43
CA GLY A 69 16.42 -7.51 -3.63
C GLY A 69 16.14 -6.08 -3.16
N TYR A 70 15.52 -5.27 -4.03
CA TYR A 70 15.04 -3.94 -3.65
C TYR A 70 13.95 -4.00 -2.57
N LEU A 71 12.94 -4.85 -2.72
CA LEU A 71 11.85 -4.99 -1.74
C LEU A 71 12.33 -5.45 -0.37
N VAL A 72 13.33 -6.35 -0.33
CA VAL A 72 13.97 -6.77 0.93
C VAL A 72 14.70 -5.59 1.57
N ALA A 73 15.51 -4.84 0.80
CA ALA A 73 16.18 -3.65 1.33
C ALA A 73 15.20 -2.57 1.82
N LEU A 74 14.06 -2.43 1.14
CA LEU A 74 12.98 -1.53 1.57
C LEU A 74 12.37 -1.99 2.90
N ARG A 75 12.24 -3.30 3.13
CA ARG A 75 11.77 -3.86 4.40
C ARG A 75 12.73 -3.54 5.52
N ASP A 76 14.01 -3.80 5.33
CA ASP A 76 15.02 -3.57 6.35
C ASP A 76 15.08 -2.10 6.77
N LEU A 77 14.76 -1.18 5.86
CA LEU A 77 14.71 0.24 6.13
C LEU A 77 13.43 0.69 6.85
N LEU A 78 12.26 0.19 6.44
CA LEU A 78 10.96 0.68 6.93
C LEU A 78 10.39 -0.14 8.08
N ALA A 79 10.75 -1.42 8.22
CA ALA A 79 10.22 -2.34 9.23
C ALA A 79 11.07 -2.33 10.51
N VAL A 80 11.44 -1.13 10.97
CA VAL A 80 12.19 -0.92 12.22
C VAL A 80 11.29 -0.23 13.26
N PRO A 81 11.47 -0.48 14.57
CA PRO A 81 10.72 0.22 15.60
C PRO A 81 10.90 1.74 15.51
N GLY A 82 9.79 2.47 15.52
CA GLY A 82 9.77 3.93 15.42
C GLY A 82 9.05 4.42 14.16
N GLN A 83 9.32 5.67 13.77
CA GLN A 83 8.74 6.28 12.58
C GLN A 83 9.44 5.74 11.32
N PRO A 84 8.70 5.17 10.35
CA PRO A 84 9.31 4.68 9.12
C PRO A 84 10.00 5.81 8.32
N ASP A 85 11.24 5.58 7.88
CA ASP A 85 12.00 6.56 7.10
C ASP A 85 11.61 6.53 5.61
N PHE A 86 10.50 7.20 5.29
CA PHE A 86 10.05 7.34 3.91
C PHE A 86 10.94 8.26 3.05
N THR A 87 11.75 9.12 3.67
CA THR A 87 12.71 9.94 2.92
C THR A 87 13.87 9.06 2.43
N GLY A 88 14.44 8.26 3.33
CA GLY A 88 15.44 7.24 3.01
C GLY A 88 14.91 6.22 2.01
N ALA A 89 13.65 5.78 2.13
CA ALA A 89 13.06 4.85 1.18
C ALA A 89 13.00 5.41 -0.25
N ARG A 90 12.64 6.69 -0.40
CA ARG A 90 12.66 7.36 -1.71
C ARG A 90 14.08 7.51 -2.26
N ALA A 91 15.06 7.79 -1.41
CA ALA A 91 16.46 7.80 -1.83
C ALA A 91 16.95 6.40 -2.27
N LEU A 92 16.53 5.34 -1.56
CA LEU A 92 16.86 3.96 -1.88
C LEU A 92 16.44 3.56 -3.29
N VAL A 93 15.31 4.08 -3.78
CA VAL A 93 14.84 3.87 -5.17
C VAL A 93 15.89 4.31 -6.19
N GLY A 94 16.46 5.51 -6.02
CA GLY A 94 17.48 6.03 -6.93
C GLY A 94 18.80 5.26 -6.89
N VAL A 95 19.09 4.59 -5.77
CA VAL A 95 20.34 3.84 -5.56
C VAL A 95 20.22 2.38 -6.02
N LYS A 96 19.08 1.74 -5.77
CA LYS A 96 18.90 0.29 -5.97
C LYS A 96 18.17 -0.08 -7.25
N LEU A 97 17.34 0.81 -7.79
CA LEU A 97 16.54 0.52 -8.97
C LEU A 97 17.04 1.27 -10.21
N PRO A 98 17.18 0.58 -11.36
CA PRO A 98 17.31 1.23 -12.65
C PRO A 98 16.16 2.20 -12.90
N GLN A 99 16.41 3.26 -13.68
CA GLN A 99 15.41 4.31 -13.96
C GLN A 99 14.06 3.76 -14.41
N LYS A 100 14.04 2.70 -15.24
CA LYS A 100 12.82 2.03 -15.72
C LYS A 100 11.93 1.45 -14.62
N TYR A 101 12.46 1.20 -13.41
CA TYR A 101 11.73 0.67 -12.26
C TYR A 101 11.55 1.67 -11.12
N GLN A 102 12.03 2.91 -11.26
CA GLN A 102 11.91 3.90 -10.19
C GLN A 102 10.45 4.28 -9.91
N VAL A 103 9.61 4.38 -10.94
CA VAL A 103 8.17 4.61 -10.77
C VAL A 103 7.52 3.49 -9.98
N TYR A 104 7.90 2.24 -10.23
CA TYR A 104 7.47 1.09 -9.45
C TYR A 104 7.89 1.25 -7.97
N GLY A 105 9.17 1.50 -7.70
CA GLY A 105 9.66 1.66 -6.33
C GLY A 105 8.94 2.77 -5.55
N LEU A 106 8.75 3.92 -6.20
CA LEU A 106 8.00 5.05 -5.61
C LEU A 106 6.53 4.70 -5.36
N THR A 107 5.90 3.93 -6.26
CA THR A 107 4.51 3.51 -6.10
C THR A 107 4.31 2.65 -4.85
N ILE A 108 5.23 1.71 -4.60
CA ILE A 108 5.15 0.86 -3.41
C ILE A 108 5.32 1.67 -2.12
N ILE A 109 6.27 2.61 -2.12
CA ILE A 109 6.48 3.53 -0.99
C ILE A 109 5.22 4.35 -0.72
N ASP A 110 4.63 4.94 -1.75
CA ASP A 110 3.43 5.78 -1.62
C ASP A 110 2.23 4.98 -1.11
N VAL A 111 2.07 3.72 -1.52
CA VAL A 111 1.02 2.83 -1.01
C VAL A 111 1.21 2.59 0.48
N ILE A 112 2.42 2.25 0.92
CA ILE A 112 2.73 1.98 2.33
C ILE A 112 2.48 3.24 3.16
N GLU A 113 3.05 4.38 2.76
CA GLU A 113 2.94 5.64 3.49
C GLU A 113 1.48 6.09 3.63
N ARG A 114 0.71 6.07 2.53
CA ARG A 114 -0.71 6.45 2.57
C ARG A 114 -1.53 5.50 3.43
N TYR A 115 -1.25 4.19 3.38
CA TYR A 115 -1.98 3.23 4.20
C TYR A 115 -1.72 3.45 5.69
N LEU A 116 -0.45 3.61 6.09
CA LEU A 116 -0.10 3.88 7.49
C LEU A 116 -0.71 5.21 7.98
N ASN A 117 -0.65 6.26 7.16
CA ASN A 117 -1.26 7.55 7.50
C ASN A 117 -2.80 7.48 7.62
N SER A 118 -3.45 6.55 6.90
CA SER A 118 -4.90 6.34 6.97
C SER A 118 -5.35 5.45 8.12
N ALA A 119 -4.42 4.69 8.72
CA ALA A 119 -4.72 3.72 9.77
C ALA A 119 -4.82 4.34 11.17
N ASP A 120 -4.63 5.66 11.30
CA ASP A 120 -4.73 6.42 12.56
C ASP A 120 -3.90 5.83 13.71
N LEU A 121 -2.67 5.43 13.39
CA LEU A 121 -1.76 4.74 14.30
C LEU A 121 -0.99 5.73 15.17
N ASN A 122 -0.81 5.42 16.45
CA ASN A 122 0.09 6.13 17.33
C ASN A 122 1.53 5.59 17.17
N ILE A 123 2.43 6.40 16.60
CA ILE A 123 3.83 6.02 16.31
C ILE A 123 4.59 5.52 17.56
N THR A 124 4.20 5.94 18.76
CA THR A 124 4.88 5.53 20.00
C THR A 124 4.30 4.23 20.57
N GLU A 125 2.99 4.02 20.46
CA GLU A 125 2.27 2.90 21.08
C GLU A 125 2.10 1.70 20.12
N ASP A 126 2.01 1.96 18.81
CA ASP A 126 1.70 0.97 17.77
C ASP A 126 2.94 0.51 16.99
N GLN A 127 4.14 0.61 17.55
CA GLN A 127 5.39 0.30 16.83
C GLN A 127 5.40 -1.12 16.24
N GLU A 128 4.99 -2.11 17.01
CA GLU A 128 4.90 -3.50 16.53
C GLU A 128 3.88 -3.66 15.40
N LEU A 129 2.76 -2.93 15.47
CA LEU A 129 1.74 -2.93 14.44
C LEU A 129 2.26 -2.26 13.16
N ILE A 130 2.92 -1.11 13.27
CA ILE A 130 3.55 -0.42 12.13
C ILE A 130 4.53 -1.35 11.42
N VAL A 131 5.44 -2.00 12.17
CA VAL A 131 6.38 -2.98 11.64
C VAL A 131 5.66 -4.14 10.96
N ALA A 132 4.59 -4.66 11.57
CA ALA A 132 3.79 -5.74 11.01
C ALA A 132 3.04 -5.34 9.72
N LEU A 133 2.54 -4.11 9.63
CA LEU A 133 1.86 -3.58 8.45
C LEU A 133 2.85 -3.36 7.30
N VAL A 134 3.99 -2.72 7.57
CA VAL A 134 5.06 -2.55 6.58
C VAL A 134 5.51 -3.92 6.05
N SER A 135 5.79 -4.87 6.94
CA SER A 135 6.19 -6.22 6.53
C SER A 135 5.13 -6.89 5.66
N SER A 136 3.85 -6.78 6.05
CA SER A 136 2.73 -7.37 5.31
C SER A 136 2.53 -6.72 3.93
N ALA A 137 2.76 -5.42 3.81
CA ALA A 137 2.75 -4.69 2.54
C ALA A 137 3.83 -5.22 1.59
N ILE A 138 5.05 -5.40 2.11
CA ILE A 138 6.18 -5.87 1.33
C ILE A 138 6.01 -7.34 0.96
N ASP A 139 5.46 -8.18 1.85
CA ASP A 139 5.09 -9.56 1.51
C ASP A 139 4.10 -9.61 0.34
N GLY A 140 3.13 -8.69 0.31
CA GLY A 140 2.18 -8.57 -0.79
C GLY A 140 2.87 -8.20 -2.10
N ALA A 141 3.80 -7.23 -2.04
CA ALA A 141 4.60 -6.84 -3.19
C ALA A 141 5.51 -7.97 -3.68
N LEU A 142 6.18 -8.70 -2.78
CA LEU A 142 7.03 -9.84 -3.13
C LEU A 142 6.23 -10.96 -3.80
N ALA A 143 5.06 -11.30 -3.26
CA ALA A 143 4.18 -12.31 -3.85
C ALA A 143 3.77 -11.94 -5.28
N ALA A 144 3.51 -10.65 -5.56
CA ALA A 144 3.26 -10.20 -6.92
C ALA A 144 4.49 -10.29 -7.83
N VAL A 145 5.69 -10.00 -7.33
CA VAL A 145 6.93 -10.14 -8.10
C VAL A 145 7.21 -11.61 -8.44
N GLU A 146 6.98 -12.52 -7.49
CA GLU A 146 7.14 -13.96 -7.68
C GLU A 146 6.19 -14.53 -8.74
N GLU A 147 4.96 -14.01 -8.83
CA GLU A 147 4.02 -14.41 -9.88
C GLU A 147 4.51 -14.08 -11.30
N PHE A 148 5.40 -13.09 -11.46
CA PHE A 148 6.03 -12.77 -12.75
C PHE A 148 7.24 -13.67 -13.07
N ALA A 149 7.75 -14.40 -12.08
CA ALA A 149 8.90 -15.31 -12.26
C ALA A 149 8.51 -16.61 -12.99
N GLY A 150 7.23 -17.01 -12.92
CA GLY A 150 6.72 -18.27 -13.47
C GLY A 150 6.72 -19.40 -12.46
#